data_AF-A0A2N3NEH7-F1
#
_entry.id   AF-A0A2N3NEH7-F1
#
_cell.length_a   1.000
_cell.length_b   1.000
_cell.length_c   1.000
_cell.angle_alpha   90.00
_cell.angle_beta   90.00
_cell.angle_gamma   90.00
#
_symmetry.space_group_name_H-M   'P 1'
#
loop_
_entity.id
_entity.type
_entity.pdbx_description
1 polymer ?
#
loop_
_entity_poly.entity_id
_entity_poly.type
_entity_poly.pdbx_seq_one_letter_code
_entity_poly.pdbx_strand_id
1 'polypeptide(L)'
;MTHCCGGLESQRRSQSATERRTRQEFDEKKHLLAKTFLEELDDTLTNGQLAKLTKDTGGIKLNWTKKLITTAGRANWRKETVKAPTDNDMDSQPKHHASIDLAEKVIDNNQRLLNVIAHEFCHLANFMISGVTNRPHGKEFKAWASKCSEAFADRGIEVTTKHSYDINFKYIWKCVSCGIEYKRHSKSINPQRHRCGGCKDHLEQIKPPPRARNGLTEYHLFVQEQMKKIRLEYPGMLQRETMRMIADRWALLSQNKEVPGTAKGERGTVDSISISLDALEL
;
A
#
# COMPACT_ATOMS: atom_id res chain seq x y z
N MET A 1 37.70 -17.54 -10.06
CA MET A 1 37.01 -16.25 -9.98
C MET A 1 35.58 -16.50 -9.49
N THR A 2 35.41 -16.57 -8.18
CA THR A 2 34.11 -16.86 -7.55
C THR A 2 34.17 -16.22 -6.18
N HIS A 3 33.43 -15.12 -5.98
CA HIS A 3 32.89 -14.62 -4.70
C HIS A 3 32.45 -13.16 -4.90
N CYS A 4 31.19 -12.95 -5.32
CA CYS A 4 30.54 -11.64 -5.20
C CYS A 4 28.99 -11.68 -5.20
N CYS A 5 28.35 -12.79 -4.78
CA CYS A 5 26.87 -12.88 -4.75
C CYS A 5 26.23 -12.46 -3.42
N GLY A 6 26.97 -12.42 -2.29
CA GLY A 6 26.39 -12.15 -0.96
C GLY A 6 25.97 -10.69 -0.71
N GLY A 7 26.63 -9.72 -1.34
CA GLY A 7 26.36 -8.29 -1.12
C GLY A 7 25.03 -7.80 -1.69
N LEU A 8 24.65 -8.31 -2.87
CA LEU A 8 23.43 -7.90 -3.58
C LEU A 8 22.15 -8.38 -2.88
N GLU A 9 22.17 -9.56 -2.26
CA GLU A 9 21.01 -10.10 -1.54
C GLU A 9 20.80 -9.42 -0.18
N SER A 10 21.88 -9.09 0.54
CA SER A 10 21.83 -8.34 1.79
C SER A 10 21.31 -6.91 1.56
N GLN A 11 21.81 -6.22 0.54
CA GLN A 11 21.32 -4.90 0.13
C GLN A 11 19.84 -4.91 -0.25
N ARG A 12 19.39 -5.88 -1.06
CA ARG A 12 17.96 -6.05 -1.42
C ARG A 12 17.07 -6.29 -0.20
N ARG A 13 17.51 -7.10 0.77
CA ARG A 13 16.77 -7.34 2.02
C ARG A 13 16.66 -6.06 2.86
N SER A 14 17.75 -5.32 3.00
CA SER A 14 17.77 -4.05 3.74
C SER A 14 16.88 -2.98 3.11
N GLN A 15 16.92 -2.83 1.78
CA GLN A 15 16.04 -1.92 1.03
C GLN A 15 14.56 -2.27 1.22
N SER A 16 14.22 -3.57 1.17
CA SER A 16 12.84 -4.02 1.40
C SER A 16 12.33 -3.79 2.83
N ALA A 17 13.22 -3.81 3.82
CA ALA A 17 12.87 -3.52 5.21
C ALA A 17 12.59 -2.04 5.42
N THR A 18 13.43 -1.16 4.84
CA THR A 18 13.22 0.29 4.84
C THR A 18 11.91 0.66 4.14
N GLU A 19 11.65 0.14 2.94
CA GLU A 19 10.39 0.36 2.20
C GLU A 19 9.16 -0.09 2.98
N ARG A 20 9.27 -1.19 3.73
CA ARG A 20 8.17 -1.68 4.57
C ARG A 20 7.90 -0.71 5.74
N ARG A 21 8.96 -0.22 6.38
CA ARG A 21 8.85 0.71 7.50
C ARG A 21 8.27 2.06 7.05
N THR A 22 8.78 2.62 5.95
CA THR A 22 8.25 3.89 5.40
C THR A 22 6.79 3.78 5.02
N ARG A 23 6.39 2.64 4.42
CA ARG A 23 4.98 2.37 4.11
C ARG A 23 4.12 2.25 5.36
N GLN A 24 4.62 1.59 6.40
CA GLN A 24 3.90 1.49 7.67
C GLN A 24 3.70 2.86 8.31
N GLU A 25 4.76 3.68 8.39
CA GLU A 25 4.70 5.04 8.92
C GLU A 25 3.73 5.92 8.10
N PHE A 26 3.69 5.75 6.78
CA PHE A 26 2.69 6.37 5.92
C PHE A 26 1.27 5.90 6.24
N ASP A 27 1.05 4.58 6.33
CA ASP A 27 -0.26 3.99 6.58
C ASP A 27 -0.84 4.42 7.95
N GLU A 28 0.01 4.63 8.95
CA GLU A 28 -0.36 5.14 10.27
C GLU A 28 -0.81 6.62 10.23
N LYS A 29 -0.17 7.46 9.40
CA LYS A 29 -0.38 8.92 9.38
C LYS A 29 -1.32 9.40 8.29
N LYS A 30 -1.54 8.62 7.22
CA LYS A 30 -2.24 9.06 6.00
C LYS A 30 -3.65 9.59 6.25
N HIS A 31 -4.39 9.03 7.21
CA HIS A 31 -5.76 9.46 7.48
C HIS A 31 -5.80 10.86 8.10
N LEU A 32 -4.92 11.12 9.07
CA LEU A 32 -4.79 12.43 9.68
C LEU A 32 -4.28 13.44 8.66
N LEU A 33 -3.21 13.10 7.94
CA LEU A 33 -2.62 13.94 6.89
C LEU A 33 -3.67 14.33 5.84
N ALA A 34 -4.49 13.38 5.41
CA ALA A 34 -5.54 13.64 4.43
C ALA A 34 -6.59 14.62 4.95
N LYS A 35 -7.02 14.45 6.20
CA LYS A 35 -8.03 15.31 6.83
C LYS A 35 -7.49 16.73 7.02
N THR A 36 -6.32 16.87 7.65
CA THR A 36 -5.74 18.19 7.95
C THR A 36 -5.43 18.96 6.67
N PHE A 37 -4.94 18.28 5.64
CA PHE A 37 -4.65 18.93 4.37
C PHE A 37 -5.92 19.35 3.62
N LEU A 38 -7.01 18.57 3.72
CA LEU A 38 -8.30 18.96 3.15
C LEU A 38 -8.88 20.21 3.82
N GLU A 39 -8.76 20.31 5.14
CA GLU A 39 -9.17 21.50 5.91
C GLU A 39 -8.33 22.72 5.51
N GLU A 40 -7.01 22.56 5.43
CA GLU A 40 -6.07 23.61 5.00
C GLU A 40 -6.34 24.11 3.56
N LEU A 41 -6.66 23.20 2.63
CA LEU A 41 -7.07 23.55 1.28
C LEU A 41 -8.34 24.39 1.28
N ASP A 42 -9.33 24.02 2.09
CA ASP A 42 -10.61 24.72 2.16
C ASP A 42 -10.46 26.12 2.74
N ASP A 43 -9.70 26.25 3.83
CA ASP A 43 -9.39 27.53 4.46
C ASP A 43 -8.62 28.45 3.50
N THR A 44 -7.58 27.92 2.85
CA THR A 44 -6.68 28.72 2.01
C THR A 44 -7.33 29.13 0.68
N LEU A 45 -8.05 28.22 0.03
CA LEU A 45 -8.53 28.45 -1.34
C LEU A 45 -9.97 28.97 -1.38
N THR A 46 -10.78 28.65 -0.37
CA THR A 46 -12.22 28.98 -0.39
C THR A 46 -12.71 29.68 0.88
N ASN A 47 -11.82 29.96 1.84
CA ASN A 47 -12.16 30.53 3.14
C ASN A 47 -13.20 29.68 3.90
N GLY A 48 -13.05 28.36 3.86
CA GLY A 48 -13.92 27.41 4.57
C GLY A 48 -15.32 27.25 3.95
N GLN A 49 -15.50 27.63 2.68
CA GLN A 49 -16.82 27.64 2.06
C GLN A 49 -17.34 26.22 1.79
N LEU A 50 -16.50 25.25 1.43
CA LEU A 50 -16.98 23.87 1.22
C LEU A 50 -17.39 23.23 2.55
N ALA A 51 -16.63 23.46 3.62
CA ALA A 51 -16.97 23.03 4.97
C ALA A 51 -18.31 23.62 5.41
N LYS A 52 -18.54 24.92 5.15
CA LYS A 52 -19.83 25.56 5.42
C LYS A 52 -20.97 24.92 4.64
N LEU A 53 -20.79 24.70 3.33
CA LEU A 53 -21.82 24.10 2.46
C LEU A 53 -22.16 22.65 2.81
N THR A 54 -21.20 21.89 3.35
CA THR A 54 -21.36 20.47 3.68
C THR A 54 -21.60 20.22 5.17
N LYS A 55 -21.64 21.26 6.00
CA LYS A 55 -21.80 21.16 7.46
C LYS A 55 -22.99 20.28 7.86
N ASP A 56 -24.15 20.52 7.23
CA ASP A 56 -25.41 19.83 7.56
C ASP A 56 -25.46 18.38 7.06
N THR A 57 -24.51 17.96 6.21
CA THR A 57 -24.40 16.58 5.70
C THR A 57 -23.22 15.82 6.30
N GLY A 58 -22.56 16.41 7.30
CA GLY A 58 -21.43 15.82 8.02
C GLY A 58 -20.06 16.13 7.42
N GLY A 59 -19.94 17.18 6.62
CA GLY A 59 -18.69 17.59 5.97
C GLY A 59 -18.34 16.77 4.73
N ILE A 60 -17.18 17.07 4.13
CA ILE A 60 -16.62 16.27 3.02
C ILE A 60 -16.11 14.94 3.59
N LYS A 61 -16.64 13.81 3.11
CA LYS A 61 -16.25 12.48 3.57
C LYS A 61 -15.01 11.97 2.83
N LEU A 62 -14.00 11.49 3.56
CA LEU A 62 -12.81 10.84 2.99
C LEU A 62 -12.95 9.31 3.04
N ASN A 63 -13.18 8.68 1.89
CA ASN A 63 -13.43 7.23 1.81
C ASN A 63 -12.23 6.49 1.22
N TRP A 64 -11.56 5.65 2.00
CA TRP A 64 -10.48 4.82 1.49
C TRP A 64 -11.01 3.53 0.87
N THR A 65 -10.64 3.25 -0.38
CA THR A 65 -11.18 2.11 -1.14
C THR A 65 -10.12 1.31 -1.88
N LYS A 66 -10.34 -0.01 -1.92
CA LYS A 66 -9.54 -0.99 -2.68
C LYS A 66 -10.05 -1.21 -4.10
N LYS A 67 -11.20 -0.59 -4.46
CA LYS A 67 -11.89 -0.76 -5.75
C LYS A 67 -11.32 0.13 -6.85
N LEU A 68 -10.78 1.29 -6.48
CA LEU A 68 -10.08 2.17 -7.43
C LEU A 68 -8.73 1.54 -7.80
N ILE A 69 -8.59 1.19 -9.07
CA ILE A 69 -7.42 0.48 -9.61
C ILE A 69 -6.77 1.20 -10.80
N THR A 70 -7.46 2.20 -11.38
CA THR A 70 -6.99 2.99 -12.52
C THR A 70 -6.90 4.49 -12.22
N THR A 71 -7.49 4.94 -11.11
CA THR A 71 -7.41 6.32 -10.63
C THR A 71 -6.97 6.32 -9.17
N ALA A 72 -6.29 7.39 -8.76
CA ALA A 72 -5.81 7.54 -7.39
C ALA A 72 -6.86 8.17 -6.46
N GLY A 73 -7.76 8.99 -7.02
CA GLY A 73 -8.86 9.62 -6.32
C GLY A 73 -10.15 9.65 -7.15
N ARG A 74 -11.24 10.09 -6.52
CA ARG A 74 -12.48 10.53 -7.17
C ARG A 74 -13.30 11.42 -6.24
N ALA A 75 -13.58 12.64 -6.67
CA ALA A 75 -14.58 13.50 -6.05
C ALA A 75 -16.01 13.08 -6.44
N ASN A 76 -16.89 13.00 -5.46
CA ASN A 76 -18.31 12.77 -5.64
C ASN A 76 -19.08 13.93 -4.98
N TRP A 77 -20.04 14.49 -5.70
CA TRP A 77 -20.90 15.54 -5.17
C TRP A 77 -22.33 15.37 -5.67
N ARG A 78 -23.30 15.63 -4.78
CA ARG A 78 -24.71 15.78 -5.12
C ARG A 78 -25.34 16.92 -4.32
N LYS A 79 -26.25 17.64 -4.97
CA LYS A 79 -27.07 18.68 -4.36
C LYS A 79 -28.48 18.14 -4.12
N GLU A 80 -28.97 18.25 -2.90
CA GLU A 80 -30.32 17.85 -2.52
C GLU A 80 -31.15 19.11 -2.25
N THR A 81 -32.17 19.34 -3.08
CA THR A 81 -33.12 20.43 -2.90
C THR A 81 -34.41 19.84 -2.32
N VAL A 82 -34.74 20.18 -1.08
CA VAL A 82 -36.04 19.81 -0.50
C VAL A 82 -37.06 20.80 -1.03
N LYS A 83 -38.06 20.33 -1.79
CA LYS A 83 -39.23 21.15 -2.13
C LYS A 83 -40.13 21.19 -0.90
N ALA A 84 -40.31 22.37 -0.32
CA ALA A 84 -41.27 22.56 0.78
C ALA A 84 -42.69 22.22 0.29
N PRO A 85 -43.50 21.45 1.06
CA PRO A 85 -44.90 21.16 0.70
C PRO A 85 -45.87 22.34 0.94
N THR A 86 -45.42 23.43 1.57
CA THR A 86 -46.29 24.55 1.97
C THR A 86 -45.55 25.88 1.84
N ASP A 87 -46.26 26.92 1.41
CA ASP A 87 -45.81 28.28 1.05
C ASP A 87 -45.14 29.12 2.18
N ASN A 88 -44.64 28.51 3.25
CA ASN A 88 -44.17 29.22 4.44
C ASN A 88 -42.74 28.87 4.91
N ASP A 89 -41.91 28.22 4.09
CA ASP A 89 -40.50 27.97 4.44
C ASP A 89 -39.55 28.72 3.48
N MET A 90 -39.22 29.95 3.86
CA MET A 90 -38.39 30.89 3.06
C MET A 90 -36.87 30.63 3.15
N ASP A 91 -36.40 29.53 3.76
CA ASP A 91 -34.96 29.33 3.95
C ASP A 91 -34.48 27.87 3.98
N SER A 92 -35.09 26.98 3.20
CA SER A 92 -34.51 25.65 3.00
C SER A 92 -33.32 25.73 2.02
N GLN A 93 -32.14 26.12 2.54
CA GLN A 93 -30.88 26.07 1.80
C GLN A 93 -30.63 24.63 1.29
N PRO A 94 -30.14 24.48 0.04
CA PRO A 94 -29.89 23.17 -0.52
C PRO A 94 -28.80 22.43 0.26
N LYS A 95 -28.99 21.14 0.52
CA LYS A 95 -28.00 20.31 1.23
C LYS A 95 -26.96 19.79 0.24
N HIS A 96 -25.68 20.06 0.51
CA HIS A 96 -24.58 19.56 -0.31
C HIS A 96 -23.98 18.30 0.32
N HIS A 97 -24.02 17.18 -0.39
CA HIS A 97 -23.32 15.95 0.02
C HIS A 97 -22.07 15.81 -0.83
N ALA A 98 -20.90 15.73 -0.18
CA ALA A 98 -19.62 15.61 -0.86
C ALA A 98 -18.76 14.49 -0.25
N SER A 99 -18.01 13.79 -1.09
CA SER A 99 -16.99 12.84 -0.65
C SER A 99 -15.83 12.76 -1.64
N ILE A 100 -14.67 12.36 -1.14
CA ILE A 100 -13.49 12.02 -1.93
C ILE A 100 -13.16 10.56 -1.66
N ASP A 101 -13.21 9.74 -2.70
CA ASP A 101 -12.77 8.36 -2.64
C ASP A 101 -11.26 8.30 -2.95
N LEU A 102 -10.47 7.69 -2.07
CA LEU A 102 -9.01 7.60 -2.14
C LEU A 102 -8.59 6.14 -2.36
N ALA A 103 -7.73 5.90 -3.36
CA ALA A 103 -7.31 4.58 -3.75
C ALA A 103 -6.16 4.04 -2.88
N GLU A 104 -6.47 3.13 -1.96
CA GLU A 104 -5.52 2.57 -0.98
C GLU A 104 -4.30 1.88 -1.62
N LYS A 105 -4.46 1.33 -2.83
CA LYS A 105 -3.39 0.61 -3.53
C LYS A 105 -2.55 1.49 -4.43
N VAL A 106 -3.00 2.70 -4.72
CA VAL A 106 -2.33 3.63 -5.64
C VAL A 106 -1.61 4.72 -4.85
N ILE A 107 -2.21 5.21 -3.77
CA ILE A 107 -1.59 6.20 -2.89
C ILE A 107 -0.67 5.49 -1.89
N ASP A 108 0.63 5.62 -2.08
CA ASP A 108 1.66 4.89 -1.36
C ASP A 108 2.68 5.78 -0.62
N ASN A 109 2.52 7.11 -0.71
CA ASN A 109 3.38 8.08 -0.04
C ASN A 109 2.68 9.43 0.18
N ASN A 110 3.26 10.28 1.04
CA ASN A 110 2.72 11.59 1.40
C ASN A 110 2.53 12.50 0.18
N GLN A 111 3.53 12.64 -0.68
CA GLN A 111 3.49 13.57 -1.82
C GLN A 111 2.33 13.24 -2.77
N ARG A 112 2.14 11.95 -3.05
CA ARG A 112 1.03 11.46 -3.86
C ARG A 112 -0.31 11.70 -3.19
N LEU A 113 -0.41 11.48 -1.87
CA LEU A 113 -1.65 11.74 -1.14
C LEU A 113 -2.06 13.22 -1.24
N LEU A 114 -1.12 14.14 -1.01
CA LEU A 114 -1.38 15.58 -1.09
C LEU A 114 -1.85 15.99 -2.49
N ASN A 115 -1.12 15.59 -3.54
CA ASN A 115 -1.50 15.90 -4.91
C ASN A 115 -2.87 15.35 -5.31
N VAL A 116 -3.20 14.13 -4.89
CA VAL A 116 -4.53 13.53 -5.13
C VAL A 116 -5.61 14.35 -4.43
N ILE A 117 -5.45 14.66 -3.14
CA ILE A 117 -6.46 15.44 -2.40
C ILE A 117 -6.62 16.82 -3.01
N ALA A 118 -5.52 17.50 -3.38
CA ALA A 118 -5.56 18.79 -4.06
C ALA A 118 -6.36 18.75 -5.37
N HIS A 119 -6.16 17.70 -6.18
CA HIS A 119 -6.90 17.49 -7.42
C HIS A 119 -8.41 17.27 -7.17
N GLU A 120 -8.74 16.36 -6.25
CA GLU A 120 -10.14 16.04 -5.94
C GLU A 120 -10.85 17.23 -5.25
N PHE A 121 -10.13 18.02 -4.47
CA PHE A 121 -10.61 19.27 -3.90
C PHE A 121 -10.95 20.30 -5.00
N CYS A 122 -10.10 20.46 -6.01
CA CYS A 122 -10.37 21.36 -7.13
C CYS A 122 -11.65 20.93 -7.89
N HIS A 123 -11.94 19.64 -7.99
CA HIS A 123 -13.22 19.16 -8.48
C HIS A 123 -14.40 19.60 -7.61
N LEU A 124 -14.32 19.42 -6.29
CA LEU A 124 -15.38 19.85 -5.38
C LEU A 124 -15.59 21.38 -5.43
N ALA A 125 -14.52 22.18 -5.44
CA ALA A 125 -14.61 23.63 -5.56
C ALA A 125 -15.27 24.04 -6.89
N ASN A 126 -14.91 23.38 -7.99
CA ASN A 126 -15.53 23.60 -9.29
C ASN A 126 -17.04 23.29 -9.29
N PHE A 127 -17.44 22.19 -8.65
CA PHE A 127 -18.84 21.79 -8.56
C PHE A 127 -19.66 22.69 -7.62
N MET A 128 -19.13 22.99 -6.44
CA MET A 128 -19.87 23.61 -5.35
C MET A 128 -19.81 25.13 -5.35
N ILE A 129 -18.68 25.72 -5.76
CA ILE A 129 -18.49 27.18 -5.79
C ILE A 129 -18.74 27.71 -7.20
N SER A 130 -18.05 27.15 -8.20
CA SER A 130 -18.20 27.62 -9.58
C SER A 130 -19.48 27.13 -10.25
N GLY A 131 -20.16 26.12 -9.68
CA GLY A 131 -21.42 25.59 -10.22
C GLY A 131 -21.27 24.82 -11.53
N VAL A 132 -20.05 24.43 -11.92
CA VAL A 132 -19.76 23.79 -13.22
C VAL A 132 -19.65 22.28 -13.06
N THR A 133 -20.63 21.53 -13.58
CA THR A 133 -20.74 20.08 -13.37
C THR A 133 -20.51 19.25 -14.63
N ASN A 134 -20.67 19.84 -15.81
CA ASN A 134 -20.63 19.15 -17.10
C ASN A 134 -19.24 19.18 -17.76
N ARG A 135 -18.28 19.95 -17.20
CA ARG A 135 -16.91 20.13 -17.71
C ARG A 135 -15.92 19.97 -16.56
N PRO A 136 -15.62 18.73 -16.15
CA PRO A 136 -14.89 18.46 -14.91
C PRO A 136 -13.47 19.06 -14.88
N HIS A 137 -12.82 19.20 -16.03
CA HIS A 137 -11.49 19.81 -16.20
C HIS A 137 -11.52 21.06 -17.11
N GLY A 138 -12.63 21.81 -17.06
CA GLY A 138 -12.87 23.04 -17.81
C GLY A 138 -12.01 24.24 -17.36
N LYS A 139 -12.39 25.44 -17.80
CA LYS A 139 -11.67 26.69 -17.48
C LYS A 139 -11.62 26.94 -15.97
N GLU A 140 -12.75 26.69 -15.31
CA GLU A 140 -12.97 26.91 -13.88
C GLU A 140 -12.15 25.93 -13.04
N PHE A 141 -12.14 24.64 -13.40
CA PHE A 141 -11.23 23.68 -12.80
C PHE A 141 -9.77 24.11 -12.94
N LYS A 142 -9.34 24.54 -14.14
CA LYS A 142 -7.95 24.99 -14.37
C LYS A 142 -7.60 26.21 -13.52
N ALA A 143 -8.55 27.12 -13.29
CA ALA A 143 -8.35 28.25 -12.40
C ALA A 143 -8.15 27.80 -10.94
N TRP A 144 -8.97 26.85 -10.45
CA TRP A 144 -8.77 26.25 -9.12
C TRP A 144 -7.45 25.49 -9.02
N ALA A 145 -7.09 24.74 -10.05
CA ALA A 145 -5.84 24.00 -10.13
C ALA A 145 -4.62 24.92 -10.09
N SER A 146 -4.64 26.04 -10.81
CA SER A 146 -3.56 27.06 -10.77
C SER A 146 -3.43 27.65 -9.37
N LYS A 147 -4.54 28.13 -8.79
CA LYS A 147 -4.55 28.68 -7.43
C LYS A 147 -4.03 27.69 -6.39
N CYS A 148 -4.45 26.44 -6.49
CA CYS A 148 -4.00 25.38 -5.59
C CYS A 148 -2.50 25.09 -5.75
N SER A 149 -2.02 24.97 -6.98
CA SER A 149 -0.60 24.70 -7.25
C SER A 149 0.29 25.87 -6.83
N GLU A 150 -0.17 27.11 -7.01
CA GLU A 150 0.54 28.31 -6.56
C GLU A 150 0.60 28.41 -5.03
N ALA A 151 -0.53 28.19 -4.34
CA ALA A 151 -0.63 28.33 -2.89
C ALA A 151 0.19 27.27 -2.13
N PHE A 152 0.43 26.10 -2.72
CA PHE A 152 1.12 24.98 -2.08
C PHE A 152 2.36 24.50 -2.87
N ALA A 153 2.96 25.41 -3.65
CA ALA A 153 4.12 25.11 -4.50
C ALA A 153 5.33 24.62 -3.69
N ASP A 154 5.52 25.17 -2.48
CA ASP A 154 6.58 24.81 -1.52
C ASP A 154 6.52 23.33 -1.10
N ARG A 155 5.34 22.73 -1.15
CA ARG A 155 5.07 21.33 -0.85
C ARG A 155 5.05 20.44 -2.10
N GLY A 156 5.44 20.97 -3.26
CA GLY A 156 5.49 20.24 -4.54
C GLY A 156 4.10 19.81 -5.04
N ILE A 157 3.06 20.56 -4.73
CA ILE A 157 1.70 20.31 -5.23
C ILE A 157 1.55 20.90 -6.62
N GLU A 158 1.17 20.05 -7.58
CA GLU A 158 0.92 20.43 -8.95
C GLU A 158 -0.36 19.74 -9.43
N VAL A 159 -1.44 20.50 -9.52
CA VAL A 159 -2.74 19.99 -9.97
C VAL A 159 -2.81 20.07 -11.50
N THR A 160 -2.74 18.92 -12.15
CA THR A 160 -2.93 18.82 -13.60
C THR A 160 -4.34 18.33 -13.95
N THR A 161 -4.72 18.36 -15.24
CA THR A 161 -6.02 17.85 -15.70
C THR A 161 -6.04 16.33 -15.90
N LYS A 162 -4.87 15.68 -15.94
CA LYS A 162 -4.76 14.24 -16.12
C LYS A 162 -4.42 13.59 -14.79
N HIS A 163 -4.97 12.42 -14.55
CA HIS A 163 -4.60 11.58 -13.41
C HIS A 163 -3.30 10.80 -13.72
N SER A 164 -2.27 11.47 -14.23
CA SER A 164 -1.00 10.83 -14.58
C SER A 164 -0.17 10.63 -13.32
N TYR A 165 -0.25 9.43 -12.75
CA TYR A 165 0.62 8.99 -11.66
C TYR A 165 1.30 7.68 -12.06
N ASP A 166 2.55 7.50 -11.66
CA ASP A 166 3.23 6.20 -11.78
C ASP A 166 2.65 5.19 -10.79
N ILE A 167 1.63 4.44 -11.24
CA ILE A 167 0.99 3.42 -10.42
C ILE A 167 1.99 2.26 -10.20
N ASN A 168 2.39 2.06 -8.95
CA ASN A 168 3.26 0.95 -8.58
C ASN A 168 2.48 -0.37 -8.55
N PHE A 169 2.48 -1.08 -9.68
CA PHE A 169 1.86 -2.40 -9.76
C PHE A 169 2.73 -3.46 -9.07
N LYS A 170 2.12 -4.20 -8.14
CA LYS A 170 2.78 -5.29 -7.41
C LYS A 170 3.13 -6.47 -8.31
N TYR A 171 2.30 -6.73 -9.32
CA TYR A 171 2.50 -7.81 -10.27
C TYR A 171 2.52 -7.29 -11.70
N ILE A 172 3.55 -7.66 -12.45
CA ILE A 172 3.65 -7.34 -13.88
C ILE A 172 3.89 -8.65 -14.60
N TRP A 173 3.10 -8.89 -15.64
CA TRP A 173 3.22 -10.04 -16.53
C TRP A 173 3.51 -9.56 -17.93
N LYS A 174 4.32 -10.27 -18.70
CA LYS A 174 4.64 -9.93 -20.07
C LYS A 174 4.37 -11.13 -20.97
N CYS A 175 3.81 -10.86 -22.14
CA CYS A 175 3.70 -11.89 -23.17
C CYS A 175 5.07 -12.22 -23.74
N VAL A 176 5.37 -13.51 -23.85
CA VAL A 176 6.66 -14.01 -24.37
C VAL A 176 6.87 -13.70 -25.85
N SER A 177 5.80 -13.65 -26.64
CA SER A 177 5.88 -13.42 -28.09
C SER A 177 5.76 -11.93 -28.44
N CYS A 178 4.64 -11.28 -28.11
CA CYS A 178 4.41 -9.89 -28.53
C CYS A 178 4.87 -8.83 -27.52
N GLY A 179 5.37 -9.23 -26.35
CA GLY A 179 5.92 -8.31 -25.35
C GLY A 179 4.90 -7.44 -24.61
N ILE A 180 3.60 -7.56 -24.85
CA ILE A 180 2.55 -6.79 -24.16
C ILE A 180 2.62 -7.04 -22.64
N GLU A 181 2.58 -5.96 -21.86
CA GLU A 181 2.56 -6.01 -20.41
C GLU A 181 1.14 -5.96 -19.81
N TYR A 182 0.90 -6.80 -18.82
CA TYR A 182 -0.29 -6.86 -18.01
C TYR A 182 0.06 -6.53 -16.56
N LYS A 183 -0.19 -5.27 -16.18
CA LYS A 183 0.08 -4.75 -14.84
C LYS A 183 -1.13 -5.00 -13.90
N ARG A 184 -0.88 -5.51 -12.70
CA ARG A 184 -1.91 -5.96 -11.72
C ARG A 184 -1.51 -5.65 -10.28
N HIS A 185 -2.49 -5.32 -9.45
CA HIS A 185 -2.28 -5.13 -8.00
C HIS A 185 -2.37 -6.43 -7.18
N SER A 186 -2.93 -7.50 -7.73
CA SER A 186 -3.01 -8.83 -7.13
C SER A 186 -2.42 -9.89 -8.07
N LYS A 187 -2.07 -11.06 -7.52
CA LYS A 187 -1.55 -12.20 -8.30
C LYS A 187 -2.71 -12.95 -9.00
N SER A 188 -3.46 -12.24 -9.85
CA SER A 188 -4.69 -12.74 -10.47
C SER A 188 -4.47 -13.48 -11.79
N ILE A 189 -3.30 -13.34 -12.41
CA ILE A 189 -2.99 -14.04 -13.66
C ILE A 189 -2.45 -15.43 -13.31
N ASN A 190 -3.18 -16.46 -13.73
CA ASN A 190 -2.69 -17.83 -13.73
C ASN A 190 -2.23 -18.18 -15.16
N PRO A 191 -0.92 -18.28 -15.45
CA PRO A 191 -0.42 -18.54 -16.80
C PRO A 191 -0.81 -19.91 -17.36
N GLN A 192 -1.30 -20.85 -16.54
CA GLN A 192 -1.89 -22.09 -17.06
C GLN A 192 -3.26 -21.86 -17.69
N ARG A 193 -4.06 -20.93 -17.14
CA ARG A 193 -5.45 -20.67 -17.57
C ARG A 193 -5.59 -19.44 -18.46
N HIS A 194 -4.73 -18.46 -18.28
CA HIS A 194 -4.79 -17.18 -19.00
C HIS A 194 -3.71 -17.11 -20.07
N ARG A 195 -4.02 -16.39 -21.15
CA ARG A 195 -3.14 -16.16 -22.31
C ARG A 195 -3.16 -14.69 -22.70
N CYS A 196 -2.20 -14.28 -23.53
CA CYS A 196 -2.17 -12.93 -24.09
C CYS A 196 -3.47 -12.63 -24.84
N GLY A 197 -4.06 -11.45 -24.57
CA GLY A 197 -5.26 -11.00 -25.26
C GLY A 197 -5.05 -10.82 -26.77
N GLY A 198 -3.86 -10.34 -27.18
CA GLY A 198 -3.51 -10.00 -28.56
C GLY A 198 -3.08 -11.20 -29.41
N CYS A 199 -2.04 -11.94 -28.97
CA CYS A 199 -1.46 -13.03 -29.77
C CYS A 199 -1.76 -14.44 -29.22
N LYS A 200 -2.51 -14.56 -28.11
CA LYS A 200 -2.87 -15.82 -27.43
C LYS A 200 -1.70 -16.65 -26.88
N ASP A 201 -0.47 -16.14 -26.93
CA ASP A 201 0.70 -16.81 -26.34
C ASP A 201 0.75 -16.70 -24.80
N HIS A 202 1.75 -17.34 -24.20
CA HIS A 202 1.97 -17.45 -22.76
C HIS A 202 2.37 -16.11 -22.13
N LEU A 203 2.07 -16.00 -20.84
CA LEU A 203 2.39 -14.84 -20.02
C LEU A 203 3.40 -15.26 -18.94
N GLU A 204 4.47 -14.51 -18.81
CA GLU A 204 5.48 -14.69 -17.76
C GLU A 204 5.44 -13.55 -16.76
N GLN A 205 5.59 -13.87 -15.47
CA GLN A 205 5.60 -12.86 -14.42
C GLN A 205 6.98 -12.19 -14.38
N ILE A 206 7.05 -10.89 -14.64
CA ILE A 206 8.28 -10.08 -14.55
C ILE A 206 8.44 -9.49 -13.13
N LYS A 207 7.33 -9.10 -12.49
CA LYS A 207 7.35 -8.51 -11.14
C LYS A 207 6.39 -9.24 -10.19
N PRO A 208 6.81 -9.59 -8.97
CA PRO A 208 8.22 -9.86 -8.64
C PRO A 208 8.78 -10.94 -9.59
N PRO A 209 10.10 -10.97 -9.85
CA PRO A 209 10.68 -12.01 -10.69
C PRO A 209 10.30 -13.39 -10.13
N PRO A 210 10.06 -14.39 -10.99
CA PRO A 210 9.74 -15.73 -10.53
C PRO A 210 10.89 -16.17 -9.64
N ARG A 211 10.58 -16.57 -8.39
CA ARG A 211 11.60 -17.22 -7.56
C ARG A 211 12.08 -18.43 -8.35
N ALA A 212 13.40 -18.55 -8.55
CA ALA A 212 13.98 -19.73 -9.14
C ALA A 212 13.34 -20.93 -8.43
N ARG A 213 12.83 -21.89 -9.22
CA ARG A 213 12.42 -23.19 -8.70
C ARG A 213 13.69 -23.91 -8.29
N ASN A 214 14.35 -23.43 -7.24
CA ASN A 214 15.21 -24.28 -6.45
C ASN A 214 14.27 -25.42 -6.03
N GLY A 215 14.65 -26.66 -6.34
CA GLY A 215 13.88 -27.83 -5.97
C GLY A 215 13.49 -27.77 -4.48
N LEU A 216 12.54 -28.63 -4.08
CA LEU A 216 12.23 -28.80 -2.66
C LEU A 216 13.55 -28.93 -1.88
N THR A 217 13.79 -28.00 -0.96
CA THR A 217 15.00 -28.07 -0.12
C THR A 217 14.98 -29.37 0.68
N GLU A 218 16.14 -29.81 1.17
CA GLU A 218 16.22 -31.01 2.01
C GLU A 218 15.20 -30.95 3.18
N TYR A 219 15.07 -29.78 3.81
CA TYR A 219 14.05 -29.54 4.83
C TYR A 219 12.62 -29.76 4.32
N HIS A 220 12.27 -29.30 3.12
CA HIS A 220 10.92 -29.50 2.58
C HIS A 220 10.62 -30.98 2.30
N LEU A 221 11.60 -31.74 1.78
CA LEU A 221 11.45 -33.18 1.57
C LEU A 221 11.28 -33.90 2.92
N PHE A 222 12.10 -33.54 3.90
CA PHE A 222 11.99 -34.04 5.26
C PHE A 222 10.62 -33.77 5.88
N VAL A 223 10.11 -32.54 5.79
CA VAL A 223 8.79 -32.17 6.31
C VAL A 223 7.69 -33.01 5.64
N GLN A 224 7.76 -33.23 4.32
CA GLN A 224 6.78 -34.08 3.61
C GLN A 224 6.81 -35.52 4.11
N GLU A 225 8.00 -36.08 4.34
CA GLU A 225 8.16 -37.44 4.84
C GLU A 225 7.66 -37.57 6.29
N GLN A 226 8.05 -36.65 7.17
CA GLN A 226 7.65 -36.67 8.57
C GLN A 226 6.17 -36.38 8.77
N MET A 227 5.57 -35.52 7.93
CA MET A 227 4.12 -35.29 7.91
C MET A 227 3.35 -36.59 7.65
N LYS A 228 3.81 -37.43 6.72
CA LYS A 228 3.17 -38.72 6.44
C LYS A 228 3.26 -39.65 7.65
N LYS A 229 4.44 -39.74 8.26
CA LYS A 229 4.70 -40.59 9.45
C LYS A 229 3.85 -40.17 10.64
N ILE A 230 3.84 -38.89 11.01
CA ILE A 230 3.10 -38.39 12.17
C ILE A 230 1.58 -38.52 11.95
N ARG A 231 1.08 -38.34 10.72
CA ARG A 231 -0.35 -38.55 10.44
C ARG A 231 -0.79 -40.02 10.57
N LEU A 232 0.12 -40.97 10.32
CA LEU A 232 -0.13 -42.40 10.52
C LEU A 232 -0.03 -42.79 12.00
N GLU A 233 0.98 -42.28 12.70
CA GLU A 233 1.23 -42.57 14.12
C GLU A 233 0.20 -41.91 15.06
N TYR A 234 -0.25 -40.70 14.71
CA TYR A 234 -1.15 -39.88 15.52
C TYR A 234 -2.31 -39.34 14.68
N PRO A 235 -3.29 -40.19 14.32
CA PRO A 235 -4.46 -39.75 13.56
C PRO A 235 -5.26 -38.70 14.35
N GLY A 236 -5.59 -37.57 13.71
CA GLY A 236 -6.38 -36.50 14.31
C GLY A 236 -5.59 -35.43 15.08
N MET A 237 -4.26 -35.54 15.14
CA MET A 237 -3.40 -34.51 15.77
C MET A 237 -3.54 -33.15 15.10
N LEU A 238 -3.52 -32.07 15.91
CA LEU A 238 -3.59 -30.71 15.41
C LEU A 238 -2.36 -30.38 14.57
N GLN A 239 -2.59 -29.72 13.43
CA GLN A 239 -1.52 -29.36 12.49
C GLN A 239 -0.37 -28.57 13.14
N ARG A 240 -0.68 -27.70 14.12
CA ARG A 240 0.31 -26.94 14.88
C ARG A 240 1.29 -27.85 15.65
N GLU A 241 0.77 -28.90 16.28
CA GLU A 241 1.54 -29.86 17.08
C GLU A 241 2.38 -30.76 16.16
N THR A 242 1.81 -31.20 15.05
CA THR A 242 2.55 -31.93 14.01
C THR A 242 3.73 -31.11 13.49
N MET A 243 3.53 -29.83 13.15
CA MET A 243 4.62 -28.96 12.68
C MET A 243 5.70 -28.74 13.73
N ARG A 244 5.32 -28.61 15.01
CA ARG A 244 6.27 -28.50 16.12
C ARG A 244 7.15 -29.74 16.23
N MET A 245 6.56 -30.93 16.22
CA MET A 245 7.33 -32.19 16.26
C MET A 245 8.28 -32.33 15.07
N ILE A 246 7.85 -31.95 13.86
CA ILE A 246 8.73 -31.99 12.69
C ILE A 246 9.90 -31.03 12.85
N ALA A 247 9.67 -29.83 13.40
CA ALA A 247 10.74 -28.87 13.67
C ALA A 247 11.74 -29.42 14.71
N ASP A 248 11.26 -30.03 15.79
CA ASP A 248 12.09 -30.65 16.83
C ASP A 248 12.92 -31.80 16.23
N ARG A 249 12.31 -32.67 15.42
CA ARG A 249 12.99 -33.76 14.70
C ARG A 249 14.06 -33.23 13.72
N TRP A 250 13.81 -32.11 13.04
CA TRP A 250 14.78 -31.49 12.15
C TRP A 250 15.96 -30.86 12.90
N ALA A 251 15.71 -30.21 14.03
CA ALA A 251 16.75 -29.61 14.86
C ALA A 251 17.74 -30.67 15.37
N LEU A 252 17.23 -31.82 15.82
CA LEU A 252 18.06 -32.96 16.24
C LEU A 252 18.90 -33.53 15.10
N LEU A 253 18.34 -33.66 13.90
CA LEU A 253 19.09 -34.11 12.72
C LEU A 253 20.16 -33.12 12.27
N SER A 254 19.89 -31.83 12.44
CA SER A 254 20.86 -30.77 12.10
C SER A 254 22.02 -30.73 13.09
N GLN A 255 21.77 -31.03 14.38
CA GLN A 255 22.80 -31.17 15.41
C GLN A 255 23.63 -32.44 15.24
N ASN A 256 23.03 -33.55 14.79
CA ASN A 256 23.72 -34.82 14.55
C ASN A 256 24.51 -34.87 13.23
N LYS A 257 24.37 -33.88 12.34
CA LYS A 257 25.15 -33.77 11.09
C LYS A 257 26.53 -33.13 11.28
N GLU A 258 26.84 -32.57 12.45
CA GLU A 258 28.18 -32.07 12.78
C GLU A 258 28.98 -33.13 13.57
N VAL A 259 29.82 -33.93 12.90
CA VAL A 259 30.84 -34.78 13.56
C VAL A 259 32.02 -35.01 12.58
N PRO A 260 33.26 -35.29 13.01
CA PRO A 260 34.18 -34.54 13.87
C PRO A 260 35.49 -34.20 13.11
N GLY A 261 36.15 -33.09 13.47
CA GLY A 261 37.56 -32.88 13.11
C GLY A 261 37.86 -31.56 12.41
N THR A 262 38.15 -30.53 13.20
CA THR A 262 39.24 -29.58 12.95
C THR A 262 39.63 -28.97 14.30
N ALA A 263 40.93 -28.67 14.43
CA ALA A 263 41.68 -28.58 15.66
C ALA A 263 41.19 -27.55 16.69
N LYS A 264 41.42 -27.87 17.97
CA LYS A 264 41.39 -26.94 19.10
C LYS A 264 42.35 -25.77 18.83
N GLY A 265 41.79 -24.60 18.53
CA GLY A 265 42.44 -23.31 18.76
C GLY A 265 42.21 -22.88 20.20
N GLU A 266 43.29 -22.53 20.89
CA GLU A 266 43.36 -22.19 22.30
C GLU A 266 42.38 -21.09 22.71
N ARG A 267 41.78 -21.28 23.89
CA ARG A 267 40.88 -20.34 24.54
C ARG A 267 41.74 -19.35 25.32
N GLY A 268 41.91 -18.15 24.80
CA GLY A 268 42.49 -17.03 25.52
C GLY A 268 41.60 -16.65 26.70
N THR A 269 42.16 -16.78 27.90
CA THR A 269 41.70 -16.18 29.15
C THR A 269 41.83 -14.66 29.09
N VAL A 270 40.77 -13.94 29.49
CA VAL A 270 40.88 -12.63 30.14
C VAL A 270 39.65 -12.39 31.02
N ASP A 271 39.90 -12.59 32.31
CA ASP A 271 39.44 -11.91 33.51
C ASP A 271 38.10 -11.15 33.53
N SER A 272 37.29 -11.62 34.47
CA SER A 272 36.22 -10.94 35.18
C SER A 272 36.68 -9.61 35.80
N ILE A 273 36.00 -8.52 35.44
CA ILE A 273 35.96 -7.30 36.26
C ILE A 273 34.57 -7.23 36.90
N SER A 274 34.55 -7.37 38.23
CA SER A 274 33.41 -7.04 39.09
C SER A 274 33.35 -5.53 39.28
N ILE A 275 32.19 -4.89 39.05
CA ILE A 275 31.85 -3.63 39.74
C ILE A 275 30.37 -3.64 40.14
N SER A 276 30.21 -3.52 41.46
CA SER A 276 29.11 -3.11 42.33
C SER A 276 27.75 -2.74 41.75
N LEU A 277 26.72 -3.34 42.35
CA LEU A 277 25.42 -2.72 42.58
C LEU A 277 25.60 -1.46 43.43
N ASP A 278 24.93 -0.37 43.05
CA ASP A 278 24.36 0.56 44.02
C ASP A 278 23.00 1.04 43.52
N ALA A 279 22.07 1.07 44.48
CA ALA A 279 20.67 1.43 44.39
C ALA A 279 20.46 2.91 44.11
N LEU A 280 19.29 3.28 43.57
CA LEU A 280 18.39 4.26 44.19
C LEU A 280 17.09 4.38 43.39
N GLU A 281 16.00 3.96 44.05
CA GLU A 281 14.68 4.56 43.84
C GLU A 281 14.72 6.01 44.32
N LEU A 282 14.16 6.91 43.50
CA LEU A 282 13.22 7.96 43.88
C LEU A 282 12.42 8.36 42.64
#